data_AF-A0A0M8VWQ1-F1
#
_entry.id   AF-A0A0M8VWQ1-F1
#
_cell.length_a   1.000
_cell.length_b   1.000
_cell.length_c   1.000
_cell.angle_alpha   90.00
_cell.angle_beta   90.00
_cell.angle_gamma   90.00
#
_symmetry.space_group_name_H-M   'P 1'
#
loop_
_entity.id
_entity.type
_entity.pdbx_description
1 polymer ?
#
loop_
_entity_poly.entity_id
_entity_poly.type
_entity_poly.pdbx_seq_one_letter_code
_entity_poly.pdbx_strand_id
1 'polypeptide(L)'
;MRTHWRRACAGSFWEAVERGDVGALAETLDVEDPDGESSLGALLPALSSWRRRQRVRATLDGWRYRVMWRPMAEPGAQPDLPGAWVLVVRDWA
;
A
#
# COMPACT_ATOMS: atom_id res chain seq x y z
N MET A 1 -28.97 -2.33 9.40
CA MET A 1 -28.28 -1.93 8.15
C MET A 1 -26.80 -1.74 8.45
N ARG A 2 -25.93 -2.62 7.93
CA ARG A 2 -24.50 -2.73 8.26
C ARG A 2 -23.65 -2.27 7.06
N THR A 3 -23.28 -1.00 6.97
CA THR A 3 -22.44 -0.51 5.85
C THR A 3 -21.36 0.51 6.21
N HIS A 4 -21.23 0.97 7.46
CA HIS A 4 -20.15 1.87 7.87
C HIS A 4 -18.85 1.14 8.31
N TRP A 5 -18.88 -0.19 8.41
CA TRP A 5 -17.77 -1.05 8.86
C TRP A 5 -16.56 -1.11 7.92
N ARG A 6 -16.68 -0.65 6.67
CA ARG A 6 -15.67 -0.94 5.63
C ARG A 6 -14.42 -0.06 5.66
N ARG A 7 -14.39 1.03 6.44
CA ARG A 7 -13.20 1.91 6.55
C ARG A 7 -12.78 2.24 7.98
N ALA A 8 -13.71 2.34 8.93
CA ALA A 8 -13.38 2.65 10.33
C ALA A 8 -12.87 1.43 11.12
N CYS A 9 -13.44 0.24 10.93
CA CYS A 9 -13.09 -0.97 11.70
C CYS A 9 -11.72 -1.54 11.38
N ALA A 10 -11.17 -1.27 10.19
CA ALA A 10 -9.82 -1.71 9.87
C ALA A 10 -8.76 -0.97 10.72
N GLY A 11 -9.00 0.30 11.07
CA GLY A 11 -8.07 1.10 11.86
C GLY A 11 -7.94 0.61 13.30
N SER A 12 -9.07 0.50 14.01
CA SER A 12 -9.10 0.07 15.41
C SER A 12 -8.63 -1.38 15.59
N PHE A 13 -9.01 -2.27 14.67
CA PHE A 13 -8.53 -3.66 14.66
C PHE A 13 -7.00 -3.73 14.55
N TRP A 14 -6.41 -3.05 13.55
CA TRP A 14 -4.95 -3.10 13.37
C TRP A 14 -4.20 -2.40 14.50
N GLU A 15 -4.77 -1.38 15.13
CA GLU A 15 -4.22 -0.77 16.33
C GLU A 15 -4.17 -1.74 17.51
N ALA A 16 -5.26 -2.45 17.81
CA ALA A 16 -5.29 -3.45 18.88
C ALA A 16 -4.29 -4.57 18.62
N VAL A 17 -4.21 -5.06 17.37
CA VAL A 17 -3.21 -6.05 16.94
C VAL A 17 -1.77 -5.54 17.11
N GLU A 18 -1.51 -4.26 16.83
CA GLU A 18 -0.17 -3.66 16.96
C GLU A 18 0.22 -3.41 18.42
N ARG A 19 -0.74 -3.07 19.28
CA ARG A 19 -0.53 -2.88 20.73
C ARG A 19 -0.46 -4.19 21.51
N GLY A 20 -0.83 -5.32 20.89
CA GLY A 20 -0.91 -6.61 21.59
C GLY A 20 -2.06 -6.63 22.60
N ASP A 21 -3.11 -5.85 22.35
CA ASP A 21 -4.25 -5.69 23.25
C ASP A 21 -5.35 -6.68 22.87
N VAL A 22 -5.40 -7.81 23.59
CA VAL A 22 -6.40 -8.86 23.36
C VAL A 22 -7.81 -8.39 23.70
N GLY A 23 -7.97 -7.57 24.74
CA GLY A 23 -9.27 -7.06 25.19
C GLY A 23 -9.87 -6.09 24.17
N ALA A 24 -9.10 -5.09 23.74
CA ALA A 24 -9.54 -4.17 22.70
C ALA A 24 -9.82 -4.89 21.36
N LEU A 25 -9.08 -5.96 21.06
CA LEU A 25 -9.32 -6.79 19.89
C LEU A 25 -10.63 -7.58 20.01
N ALA A 26 -10.91 -8.18 21.17
CA ALA A 26 -12.14 -8.91 21.46
C ALA A 26 -13.38 -8.00 21.38
N GLU A 27 -13.31 -6.79 21.96
CA GLU A 27 -14.35 -5.76 21.85
C GLU A 27 -14.59 -5.35 20.39
N THR A 28 -13.51 -5.15 19.62
CA THR A 28 -13.61 -4.76 18.21
C THR A 28 -14.24 -5.85 17.35
N LEU A 29 -14.05 -7.11 17.72
CA LEU A 29 -14.56 -8.28 17.00
C LEU A 29 -15.92 -8.78 17.52
N ASP A 30 -16.42 -8.21 18.62
CA ASP A 30 -17.64 -8.66 19.32
C ASP A 30 -17.57 -10.15 19.72
N VAL A 31 -16.42 -10.56 20.27
CA VAL A 31 -16.14 -11.94 20.70
C VAL A 31 -16.04 -12.00 22.22
N GLU A 32 -16.78 -12.93 22.83
CA GLU A 32 -16.63 -13.28 24.24
C GLU A 32 -15.36 -14.13 24.43
N ASP A 33 -14.23 -13.48 24.71
CA ASP A 33 -12.96 -14.11 25.14
C ASP A 33 -12.50 -13.44 26.45
N PRO A 34 -13.23 -13.66 27.57
CA PRO A 34 -13.11 -12.87 28.81
C PRO A 34 -11.73 -12.95 29.47
N ASP A 35 -10.99 -14.03 29.23
CA ASP A 35 -9.63 -14.22 29.76
C ASP A 35 -8.54 -13.94 28.71
N GLY A 36 -8.91 -13.75 27.43
CA GLY A 36 -7.96 -13.53 26.33
C GLY A 36 -6.99 -14.69 26.07
N GLU A 37 -7.16 -15.82 26.76
CA GLU A 37 -6.17 -16.88 26.89
C GLU A 37 -6.32 -17.99 25.84
N SER A 38 -7.49 -18.15 25.21
CA SER A 38 -7.77 -19.39 24.48
C SER A 38 -7.52 -19.32 22.97
N SER A 39 -8.04 -18.31 22.26
CA SER A 39 -7.94 -18.24 20.79
C SER A 39 -7.32 -16.94 20.29
N LEU A 40 -7.74 -15.77 20.81
CA LEU A 40 -7.18 -14.49 20.37
C LEU A 40 -5.76 -14.29 20.90
N GLY A 41 -5.50 -14.60 22.17
CA GLY A 41 -4.15 -14.54 22.75
C GLY A 41 -3.13 -15.42 22.02
N ALA A 42 -3.55 -16.59 21.53
CA ALA A 42 -2.68 -17.48 20.76
C ALA A 42 -2.36 -16.95 19.35
N LEU A 43 -3.33 -16.29 18.69
CA LEU A 43 -3.16 -15.79 17.33
C LEU A 43 -2.55 -14.39 17.26
N LEU A 44 -2.73 -13.59 18.31
CA LEU A 44 -2.32 -12.19 18.35
C LEU A 44 -0.83 -12.00 18.03
N PRO A 45 0.13 -12.74 18.63
CA PRO A 45 1.55 -12.62 18.26
C PRO A 45 1.82 -12.89 16.78
N ALA A 46 1.12 -13.86 16.19
CA ALA A 46 1.24 -14.20 14.78
C ALA A 46 0.69 -13.07 13.88
N LEU A 47 -0.46 -12.49 14.24
CA LEU A 47 -1.07 -11.36 13.54
C LEU A 47 -0.20 -10.10 13.63
N SER A 48 0.34 -9.77 14.80
CA SER A 48 1.25 -8.62 14.98
C SER A 48 2.53 -8.81 14.16
N SER A 49 3.08 -10.03 14.15
CA SER A 49 4.26 -10.39 13.36
C SER A 49 4.00 -10.27 11.85
N TRP A 50 2.86 -10.77 11.37
CA TRP A 50 2.43 -10.62 9.98
C TRP A 50 2.24 -9.15 9.59
N ARG A 51 1.58 -8.34 10.44
CA ARG A 51 1.33 -6.92 10.19
C ARG A 51 2.62 -6.12 10.07
N ARG A 52 3.60 -6.38 10.94
CA ARG A 52 4.95 -5.79 10.85
C ARG A 52 5.63 -6.12 9.52
N ARG A 53 5.61 -7.39 9.09
CA ARG A 53 6.17 -7.80 7.79
C ARG A 53 5.50 -7.09 6.62
N GLN A 54 4.18 -6.94 6.65
CA GLN A 54 3.44 -6.27 5.59
C GLN A 54 3.79 -4.78 5.49
N ARG A 55 3.95 -4.08 6.61
CA ARG A 55 4.38 -2.67 6.60
C ARG A 55 5.76 -2.48 6.01
N VAL A 56 6.73 -3.33 6.38
CA VAL A 56 8.08 -3.27 5.79
C VAL A 56 8.03 -3.48 4.27
N ARG A 57 7.25 -4.45 3.79
CA ARG A 57 7.07 -4.67 2.35
C ARG A 57 6.40 -3.48 1.66
N ALA A 58 5.34 -2.92 2.25
CA ALA A 58 4.65 -1.77 1.69
C ALA A 58 5.56 -0.53 1.59
N THR A 59 6.43 -0.29 2.58
CA THR A 59 7.44 0.77 2.51
C THR A 59 8.41 0.55 1.35
N LEU A 60 8.89 -0.69 1.19
CA LEU A 60 9.79 -1.03 0.09
C LEU A 60 9.10 -0.96 -1.29
N ASP A 61 7.83 -1.35 -1.37
CA ASP A 61 7.02 -1.23 -2.59
C ASP A 61 6.80 0.23 -2.97
N GLY A 62 6.62 1.12 -1.98
CA GLY A 62 6.50 2.56 -2.21
C GLY A 62 7.77 3.23 -2.76
N TRP A 63 8.92 2.56 -2.70
CA TRP A 63 10.19 3.06 -3.23
C TRP A 63 10.53 2.51 -4.62
N ARG A 64 9.74 1.55 -5.12
CA ARG A 64 9.97 0.96 -6.44
C ARG A 64 9.34 1.82 -7.53
N TYR A 65 10.19 2.36 -8.39
CA TYR A 65 9.76 3.08 -9.59
C TYR A 65 9.96 2.20 -10.83
N ARG A 66 9.05 2.36 -11.80
CA ARG A 66 9.18 1.76 -13.13
C ARG A 66 9.08 2.84 -14.20
N VAL A 67 9.92 2.73 -15.22
CA VAL A 67 9.79 3.55 -16.43
C VAL A 67 8.63 2.97 -17.24
N MET A 68 7.65 3.80 -17.54
CA MET A 68 6.51 3.44 -18.38
C MET A 68 6.34 4.49 -19.45
N TRP A 69 6.26 4.04 -20.69
CA TRP A 69 5.86 4.90 -21.80
C TRP A 69 4.34 4.93 -21.86
N ARG A 70 3.78 6.14 -21.93
CA ARG A 70 2.34 6.35 -22.13
C ARG A 70 2.15 6.87 -23.56
N PRO A 71 1.16 6.33 -24.31
CA PRO A 71 0.80 6.91 -25.59
C PRO A 71 0.45 8.39 -25.41
N MET A 72 1.08 9.24 -26.21
CA MET A 72 0.67 10.64 -26.36
C MET A 72 -0.27 10.70 -27.56
N ALA A 73 -1.31 11.54 -27.49
CA ALA A 73 -2.14 11.79 -28.66
C ALA A 73 -1.23 12.29 -29.80
N GLU A 74 -1.51 11.83 -31.02
CA GLU A 74 -0.81 12.33 -32.20
C GLU A 74 -0.93 13.86 -32.21
N PRO A 75 0.20 14.59 -32.31
CA PRO A 75 0.15 16.03 -32.52
C PRO A 75 -0.70 16.30 -33.76
N GLY A 76 -1.48 17.39 -33.74
CA GLY A 76 -2.13 17.89 -34.95
C GLY A 76 -1.10 18.36 -35.99
N ALA A 77 -1.52 19.18 -36.95
CA ALA A 77 -0.60 19.76 -37.94
C ALA A 77 0.66 20.33 -37.24
N GLN A 78 1.81 19.76 -37.60
CA GLN A 78 3.08 20.09 -36.96
C GLN A 78 3.46 21.52 -37.39
N PRO A 79 3.70 22.45 -36.44
CA PRO A 79 4.09 23.80 -36.82
C PRO A 79 5.42 23.77 -37.55
N ASP A 80 5.55 24.58 -38.60
CA ASP A 80 6.85 24.78 -39.25
C ASP A 80 7.86 25.27 -38.20
N LEU A 81 9.02 24.61 -38.16
CA LEU A 81 10.13 24.98 -37.29
C LEU A 81 11.13 25.80 -38.11
N PRO A 82 10.98 27.14 -38.19
CA PRO A 82 11.92 27.98 -38.94
C PRO A 82 13.30 27.97 -38.28
N GLY A 83 14.35 28.03 -39.10
CA GLY A 83 15.74 28.13 -38.65
C GLY A 83 16.62 26.96 -39.07
N ALA A 84 17.93 27.10 -38.83
CA ALA A 84 18.92 26.06 -39.11
C ALA A 84 19.09 25.14 -37.90
N TRP A 85 18.95 23.83 -38.11
CA TRP A 85 19.17 22.82 -37.09
C TRP A 85 20.47 22.07 -37.37
N VAL A 86 21.28 21.88 -36.34
CA VAL A 86 22.51 21.09 -36.42
C VAL A 86 22.18 19.64 -36.12
N LEU A 87 22.46 18.74 -37.06
CA LEU A 87 22.38 17.30 -36.85
C LEU A 87 23.74 16.79 -36.39
N VAL A 88 23.81 16.35 -35.14
CA VAL A 88 25.01 15.70 -34.62
C VAL A 88 24.93 14.22 -34.94
N VAL A 89 25.80 13.77 -35.84
CA VAL A 89 25.97 12.35 -36.16
C VAL A 89 27.23 11.82 -35.52
N ARG A 90 27.20 10.58 -35.06
CA ARG A 90 28.41 9.88 -34.65
C ARG A 90 29.15 9.43 -35.90
N ASP A 91 30.40 9.85 -36.04
CA ASP A 91 31.39 9.16 -36.87
C ASP A 91 31.61 7.76 -36.24
N TRP A 92 31.17 6.73 -36.95
CA TRP A 92 31.47 5.36 -36.57
C TRP A 92 32.80 4.99 -37.22
N ALA A 93 33.86 4.93 -36.41
CA ALA A 93 35.12 4.25 -36.71
C ALA A 93 35.23 2.99 -35.84
#